data_AF-A0AAW8CEI3-F1
#
_entry.id   AF-A0AAW8CEI3-F1
#
_cell.length_a   1.000
_cell.length_b   1.000
_cell.length_c   1.000
_cell.angle_alpha   90.00
_cell.angle_beta   90.00
_cell.angle_gamma   90.00
#
_symmetry.space_group_name_H-M   'P 1'
#
loop_
_entity.id
_entity.type
_entity.pdbx_description
1 polymer ?
#
loop_
_entity_poly.entity_id
_entity_poly.type
_entity_poly.pdbx_seq_one_letter_code
_entity_poly.pdbx_strand_id
1 'polypeptide(L)'
;MNNTREIAKNIVKLQKQVVMQALALYEPKVEHIINNNVTDISEIERALDALLDVAFDEQILFLYKKLCRYYFTLDQQTTNFYIQSYREMWDS
;
A
#
# COMPACT_ATOMS: atom_id res chain seq x y z
N MET A 1 -18.69 -12.65 29.06
CA MET A 1 -18.14 -11.55 28.24
C MET A 1 -18.02 -12.04 26.80
N ASN A 2 -18.65 -11.37 25.84
CA ASN A 2 -18.77 -11.87 24.46
C ASN A 2 -17.39 -11.95 23.77
N ASN A 3 -16.94 -13.18 23.49
CA ASN A 3 -15.70 -13.52 22.78
C ASN A 3 -15.48 -12.67 21.52
N THR A 4 -16.56 -12.37 20.78
CA THR A 4 -16.56 -11.49 19.60
C THR A 4 -15.98 -10.09 19.86
N ARG A 5 -16.26 -9.47 21.01
CA ARG A 5 -15.76 -8.12 21.34
C ARG A 5 -14.25 -8.13 21.59
N GLU A 6 -13.74 -9.21 22.18
CA GLU A 6 -12.31 -9.37 22.44
C GLU A 6 -11.54 -9.62 21.14
N ILE A 7 -12.08 -10.50 20.28
CA ILE A 7 -11.54 -10.74 18.93
C ILE A 7 -11.49 -9.42 18.14
N ALA A 8 -12.57 -8.64 18.11
CA ALA A 8 -12.60 -7.36 17.40
C ALA A 8 -11.53 -6.37 17.90
N LYS A 9 -11.31 -6.29 19.22
CA LYS A 9 -10.24 -5.45 19.80
C LYS A 9 -8.85 -5.91 19.35
N ASN A 10 -8.62 -7.22 19.32
CA ASN A 10 -7.34 -7.78 18.89
C ASN A 10 -7.08 -7.53 17.40
N ILE A 11 -8.10 -7.66 16.55
CA ILE A 11 -8.00 -7.33 15.12
C ILE A 11 -7.60 -5.86 14.92
N VAL A 12 -8.31 -4.93 15.56
CA VAL A 12 -7.99 -3.49 15.46
C VAL A 12 -6.57 -3.19 15.95
N LYS A 13 -6.12 -3.86 17.02
CA LYS A 13 -4.76 -3.70 17.53
C LYS A 13 -3.71 -4.19 16.52
N LEU A 14 -3.93 -5.36 15.92
CA LEU A 14 -3.03 -5.93 14.92
C LEU A 14 -2.99 -5.09 13.64
N GLN A 15 -4.14 -4.61 13.15
CA GLN A 15 -4.21 -3.70 12.01
C GLN A 15 -3.36 -2.45 12.24
N LYS A 16 -3.50 -1.80 13.41
CA LYS A 16 -2.66 -0.64 13.77
C LYS A 16 -1.17 -0.95 13.77
N GLN A 17 -0.78 -2.10 14.33
CA GLN A 17 0.63 -2.51 14.36
C GLN A 17 1.19 -2.78 12.97
N VAL A 18 0.40 -3.38 12.08
CA VAL A 18 0.79 -3.63 10.69
C VAL A 18 0.94 -2.32 9.93
N VAL A 19 -0.01 -1.39 10.06
CA VAL A 19 0.08 -0.05 9.43
C VAL A 19 1.32 0.69 9.88
N MET A 20 1.61 0.74 11.18
CA MET A 20 2.80 1.41 11.71
C MET A 20 4.10 0.84 11.13
N GLN A 21 4.19 -0.49 11.04
CA GLN A 21 5.39 -1.15 10.49
C GLN A 21 5.51 -0.93 8.98
N ALA A 22 4.38 -1.01 8.25
CA ALA A 22 4.34 -0.78 6.82
C ALA A 22 4.74 0.66 6.48
N LEU A 23 4.23 1.66 7.21
CA LEU A 23 4.63 3.06 7.03
C LEU A 23 6.12 3.25 7.26
N ALA A 24 6.65 2.75 8.39
CA ALA A 24 8.07 2.88 8.71
C ALA A 24 8.99 2.25 7.64
N LEU A 25 8.54 1.19 6.97
CA LEU A 25 9.30 0.50 5.93
C LEU A 25 9.13 1.13 4.55
N TYR A 26 7.89 1.43 4.14
CA TYR A 26 7.57 1.78 2.77
C TYR A 26 7.57 3.27 2.49
N GLU A 27 7.34 4.13 3.49
CA GLU A 27 7.46 5.57 3.30
C GLU A 27 8.86 5.96 2.78
N PRO A 28 9.98 5.63 3.46
CA PRO A 28 11.30 5.97 2.94
C PRO A 28 11.62 5.27 1.61
N LYS A 29 11.05 4.09 1.36
CA LYS A 29 11.25 3.36 0.10
C LYS A 29 10.54 4.05 -1.07
N VAL A 30 9.30 4.49 -0.90
CA VAL A 30 8.55 5.23 -1.93
C VAL A 30 9.24 6.56 -2.22
N GLU A 31 9.68 7.28 -1.17
CA GLU A 31 10.48 8.50 -1.38
C GLU A 31 11.78 8.22 -2.13
N HIS A 32 12.48 7.12 -1.81
CA HIS A 32 13.70 6.75 -2.52
C HIS A 32 13.45 6.50 -4.00
N ILE A 33 12.45 5.67 -4.33
CA ILE A 33 12.08 5.35 -5.71
C ILE A 33 11.81 6.64 -6.51
N ILE A 34 11.00 7.53 -5.96
CA ILE A 34 10.57 8.74 -6.66
C ILE A 34 11.71 9.76 -6.78
N ASN A 35 12.40 10.05 -5.67
CA ASN A 35 13.43 11.09 -5.65
C ASN A 35 14.68 10.72 -6.45
N ASN A 36 14.97 9.43 -6.61
CA ASN A 36 16.10 8.94 -7.40
C ASN A 36 15.70 8.51 -8.81
N ASN A 37 14.44 8.72 -9.21
CA ASN A 37 13.89 8.28 -10.50
C ASN A 37 14.22 6.81 -10.80
N VAL A 38 14.02 5.92 -9.81
CA VAL A 38 14.26 4.49 -9.97
C VAL A 38 13.35 3.92 -11.05
N THR A 39 13.92 3.30 -12.08
CA THR A 39 13.17 2.68 -13.18
C THR A 39 13.19 1.16 -13.15
N ASP A 40 13.67 0.54 -12.05
CA ASP A 40 13.56 -0.89 -11.85
C ASP A 40 12.08 -1.26 -11.61
N ILE A 41 11.44 -1.77 -12.66
CA ILE A 41 10.03 -2.15 -12.65
C ILE A 41 9.75 -3.16 -11.55
N SER A 42 10.63 -4.16 -11.36
CA SER A 42 10.42 -5.21 -10.37
C SER A 42 10.50 -4.67 -8.94
N GLU A 43 11.33 -3.65 -8.70
CA GLU A 43 11.36 -2.98 -7.41
C GLU A 43 10.07 -2.20 -7.12
N ILE A 44 9.57 -1.47 -8.12
CA ILE A 44 8.35 -0.67 -8.03
C ILE A 44 7.12 -1.56 -7.81
N GLU A 45 6.97 -2.61 -8.62
CA GLU A 45 5.85 -3.56 -8.53
C GLU A 45 5.83 -4.26 -7.17
N ARG A 46 6.98 -4.75 -6.67
CA ARG A 46 7.06 -5.33 -5.32
C ARG A 46 6.63 -4.36 -4.22
N ALA A 47 6.93 -3.06 -4.37
CA ALA A 47 6.50 -2.05 -3.42
C ALA A 47 4.99 -1.77 -3.54
N LEU A 48 4.44 -1.75 -4.76
CA LEU A 48 3.01 -1.61 -5.01
C LEU A 48 2.22 -2.79 -4.44
N ASP A 49 2.64 -4.02 -4.70
CA ASP A 49 2.01 -5.25 -4.17
C ASP A 49 1.95 -5.21 -2.64
N ALA A 50 3.09 -4.91 -1.99
CA ALA A 50 3.15 -4.89 -0.55
C ALA A 50 2.35 -3.73 0.09
N LEU A 51 2.26 -2.58 -0.58
CA LEU A 51 1.41 -1.48 -0.13
C LEU A 51 -0.08 -1.83 -0.29
N LEU A 52 -0.45 -2.50 -1.38
CA LEU A 52 -1.82 -2.90 -1.68
C LEU A 52 -2.39 -3.87 -0.63
N ASP A 53 -1.57 -4.81 -0.14
CA ASP A 53 -1.94 -5.76 0.92
C ASP A 53 -2.46 -5.09 2.21
N VAL A 54 -2.03 -3.84 2.47
CA VAL A 54 -2.35 -3.09 3.69
C VAL A 54 -3.02 -1.75 3.41
N ALA A 55 -3.52 -1.54 2.18
CA ALA A 55 -4.12 -0.28 1.72
C ALA A 55 -5.53 0.03 2.27
N PHE A 56 -5.98 -0.71 3.29
CA PHE A 56 -7.18 -0.38 4.07
C PHE A 56 -7.01 0.88 4.94
N ASP A 57 -5.77 1.30 5.20
CA ASP A 57 -5.44 2.52 5.94
C ASP A 57 -5.17 3.70 4.99
N GLU A 58 -5.68 4.88 5.34
CA GLU A 58 -5.60 6.08 4.49
C GLU A 58 -4.16 6.53 4.22
N GLN A 59 -3.24 6.38 5.18
CA GLN A 59 -1.85 6.79 5.01
C GLN A 59 -1.10 5.83 4.08
N ILE A 60 -1.38 4.53 4.19
CA ILE A 60 -0.88 3.53 3.25
C ILE A 60 -1.42 3.80 1.85
N LEU A 61 -2.73 4.04 1.74
CA LEU A 61 -3.38 4.34 0.46
C LEU A 61 -2.77 5.60 -0.19
N PHE A 62 -2.40 6.59 0.62
CA PHE A 62 -1.69 7.77 0.12
C PHE A 62 -0.35 7.41 -0.51
N LEU A 63 0.48 6.59 0.16
CA LEU A 63 1.75 6.11 -0.39
C LEU A 63 1.55 5.28 -1.66
N TYR A 64 0.57 4.37 -1.65
CA TYR A 64 0.20 3.56 -2.81
C TYR A 64 -0.15 4.43 -4.01
N LYS A 65 -1.06 5.40 -3.84
CA LYS A 65 -1.45 6.33 -4.91
C LYS A 65 -0.28 7.21 -5.38
N LYS A 66 0.63 7.57 -4.48
CA LYS A 66 1.84 8.34 -4.82
C LYS A 66 2.76 7.50 -5.74
N LEU A 67 2.99 6.24 -5.39
CA LEU A 67 3.80 5.34 -6.20
C LEU A 67 3.14 5.00 -7.54
N CYS A 68 1.82 4.77 -7.58
CA CYS A 68 1.08 4.58 -8.84
C CYS A 68 1.24 5.77 -9.79
N ARG A 69 1.16 7.02 -9.28
CA ARG A 69 1.35 8.22 -10.10
C ARG A 69 2.75 8.30 -10.71
N TYR A 70 3.77 7.92 -9.95
CA TYR A 70 5.13 7.83 -10.47
C TYR A 70 5.23 6.73 -11.54
N TYR A 71 4.74 5.53 -11.22
CA TYR A 71 4.82 4.38 -12.12
C TYR A 71 4.03 4.58 -13.42
N PHE A 72 2.96 5.39 -13.40
CA PHE A 72 2.21 5.79 -14.59
C PHE A 72 3.09 6.42 -15.67
N THR A 73 4.16 7.11 -15.27
CA THR A 73 5.11 7.73 -16.21
C THR A 73 5.97 6.69 -16.94
N LEU A 74 6.08 5.48 -16.41
CA LEU A 74 6.87 4.37 -16.94
C LEU A 74 5.98 3.36 -17.67
N ASP A 75 4.86 2.97 -17.07
CA ASP A 75 3.91 2.00 -17.62
C ASP A 75 2.47 2.34 -17.21
N GLN A 76 1.70 2.91 -18.14
CA GLN A 76 0.31 3.28 -17.91
C GLN A 76 -0.62 2.07 -17.83
N GLN A 77 -0.36 1.02 -18.61
CA GLN A 77 -1.21 -0.16 -18.66
C GLN A 77 -1.16 -0.91 -17.33
N THR A 78 0.05 -1.17 -16.83
CA THR A 78 0.25 -1.87 -15.56
C THR A 78 -0.19 -1.00 -14.38
N THR A 79 -0.01 0.33 -14.46
CA THR A 79 -0.57 1.23 -13.43
C THR A 79 -2.11 1.15 -13.35
N ASN A 80 -2.80 1.05 -14.49
CA ASN A 80 -4.26 0.90 -14.49
C ASN A 80 -4.69 -0.42 -13.82
N PHE A 81 -3.92 -1.51 -14.01
CA PHE A 81 -4.13 -2.75 -13.28
C PHE A 81 -4.05 -2.52 -11.76
N TYR A 82 -3.00 -1.88 -11.27
CA TYR A 82 -2.87 -1.56 -9.83
C TYR A 82 -4.01 -0.68 -9.29
N ILE A 83 -4.45 0.33 -10.04
CA ILE A 83 -5.61 1.16 -9.64
C ILE A 83 -6.87 0.30 -9.51
N GLN A 84 -7.08 -0.63 -10.45
CA GLN A 84 -8.22 -1.54 -10.43
C GLN A 84 -8.13 -2.55 -9.28
N SER A 85 -6.95 -3.12 -9.03
CA SER A 85 -6.73 -4.06 -7.92
C SER A 85 -7.06 -3.44 -6.56
N TYR A 86 -6.73 -2.16 -6.34
CA TYR A 86 -7.15 -1.44 -5.13
C TYR A 86 -8.68 -1.37 -5.01
N ARG A 87 -9.38 -1.04 -6.09
CA ARG A 87 -10.85 -0.90 -6.06
C ARG A 87 -11.53 -2.23 -5.74
N GLU A 88 -11.04 -3.30 -6.35
CA GLU A 88 -11.56 -4.66 -6.14
C GLU A 88 -11.34 -5.15 -4.71
N MET A 89 -10.24 -4.77 -4.07
CA MET A 89 -9.93 -5.22 -2.71
C MET A 89 -10.58 -4.37 -1.62
N TRP A 90 -10.68 -3.05 -1.81
CA TRP A 90 -10.91 -2.11 -0.69
C TRP A 90 -12.02 -1.07 -0.91
N ASP A 91 -12.44 -0.81 -2.15
CA ASP A 91 -13.39 0.27 -2.48
C ASP A 91 -14.83 -0.26 -2.71
N SER A 92 -15.15 -1.41 -2.11
CA SER A 92 -16.46 -2.11 -2.21
C SER A 92 -17.45 -1.71 -1.12
#